data_AF-A0A2V7N6I3-F1
#
_entry.id   AF-A0A2V7N6I3-F1
#
_cell.length_a   1.000
_cell.length_b   1.000
_cell.length_c   1.000
_cell.angle_alpha   90.00
_cell.angle_beta   90.00
_cell.angle_gamma   90.00
#
_symmetry.space_group_name_H-M   'P 1'
#
loop_
_entity.id
_entity.type
_entity.pdbx_description
1 polymer ?
#
loop_
_entity_poly.entity_id
_entity_poly.type
_entity_poly.pdbx_seq_one_letter_code
_entity_poly.pdbx_strand_id
1 'polypeptide(L)'
;MNGIGYINANLPAPQAAFSGADARPRWIKNRIEDSVSSAIVLTNEGKGYSWNLAFSIERAFQSGWFAKLGYTYGVSRNTVDAGSIASGSWTGNPIFLDPNNPAAGYSQFSPGHRVFGAVTYTREFFAGSPTSVSVYFEGRSAGNNSYVFSGDMTGDGASNNDLIYVPRNTSEMNFTTLTVGICPACTVYTPAQQAAAWEAFINQDSYLTSRRGGYAQRNAVFLPMVYRADMSISQDVGRSIAGR
;
A
#
# COMPACT_ATOMS: atom_id res chain seq x y z
N MET A 1 -7.46 17.46 5.60
CA MET A 1 -6.65 17.51 6.85
C MET A 1 -5.38 18.26 6.54
N ASN A 2 -4.85 19.07 7.46
CA ASN A 2 -3.52 19.66 7.30
C ASN A 2 -2.48 18.57 7.56
N GLY A 3 -1.92 18.03 6.48
CA GLY A 3 -0.82 17.08 6.50
C GLY A 3 0.53 17.78 6.45
N ILE A 4 1.57 16.96 6.42
CA ILE A 4 2.96 17.38 6.28
C ILE A 4 3.36 17.25 4.81
N GLY A 5 4.26 18.12 4.36
CA GLY A 5 5.01 17.96 3.10
C GLY A 5 6.50 18.07 3.35
N TYR A 6 7.28 17.55 2.41
CA TYR A 6 8.73 17.70 2.38
C TYR A 6 9.13 18.20 1.01
N ILE A 7 10.06 19.14 0.96
CA ILE A 7 10.72 19.57 -0.27
C ILE A 7 12.22 19.46 -0.09
N ASN A 8 12.95 19.08 -1.14
CA ASN A 8 14.38 19.24 -1.22
C ASN A 8 14.69 20.60 -1.84
N ALA A 9 15.07 21.57 -1.01
CA ALA A 9 15.41 22.92 -1.45
C ALA A 9 16.69 22.96 -2.32
N ASN A 10 17.52 21.91 -2.28
CA ASN A 10 18.68 21.79 -3.15
C ASN A 10 18.37 21.09 -4.49
N LEU A 11 17.14 20.58 -4.69
CA LEU A 11 16.75 20.01 -5.98
C LEU A 11 16.34 21.15 -6.93
N PRO A 12 17.04 21.37 -8.07
CA PRO A 12 16.65 22.38 -9.05
C PRO A 12 15.36 21.98 -9.79
N ALA A 13 14.80 22.90 -10.58
CA ALA A 13 13.78 22.54 -11.56
C ALA A 13 14.33 21.50 -12.56
N PRO A 14 13.51 20.55 -13.03
CA PRO A 14 13.96 19.53 -13.98
C PRO A 14 14.46 20.18 -15.27
N GLN A 15 15.53 19.64 -15.85
CA GLN A 15 16.18 20.22 -17.04
C GLN A 15 15.85 19.46 -18.34
N ALA A 16 15.27 18.28 -18.21
CA ALA A 16 14.88 17.44 -19.33
C ALA A 16 13.57 16.70 -19.03
N ALA A 17 13.10 15.94 -20.01
CA ALA A 17 12.02 14.97 -19.86
C ALA A 17 12.37 13.71 -20.65
N PHE A 18 11.73 12.59 -20.31
CA PHE A 18 11.76 11.43 -21.18
C PHE A 18 11.04 11.72 -22.51
N SER A 19 11.38 10.95 -23.54
CA SER A 19 10.72 11.00 -24.85
C SER A 19 9.96 9.70 -25.10
N GLY A 20 8.82 9.80 -25.80
CA GLY A 20 7.94 8.66 -26.07
C GLY A 20 6.69 8.67 -25.18
N ALA A 21 6.21 7.48 -24.83
CA ALA A 21 4.95 7.30 -24.10
C ALA A 21 5.03 7.78 -22.63
N ASP A 22 6.20 7.63 -22.01
CA ASP A 22 6.50 8.25 -20.72
C ASP A 22 7.26 9.57 -20.97
N ALA A 23 6.63 10.69 -20.64
CA ALA A 23 7.19 12.03 -20.84
C ALA A 23 7.46 12.74 -19.49
N ARG A 24 7.70 11.96 -18.41
CA ARG A 24 7.94 12.56 -17.09
C ARG A 24 9.21 13.42 -17.06
N PRO A 25 9.29 14.41 -16.16
CA PRO A 25 10.48 15.23 -15.98
C PRO A 25 11.72 14.42 -15.56
N ARG A 26 12.90 14.97 -15.87
CA ARG A 26 14.21 14.41 -15.49
C ARG A 26 15.16 15.47 -14.97
N TRP A 27 16.00 15.05 -14.04
CA TRP A 27 17.08 15.84 -13.47
C TRP A 27 18.42 15.32 -13.99
N ILE A 28 19.10 16.15 -14.77
CA ILE A 28 20.48 15.88 -15.24
C ILE A 28 21.46 16.33 -14.15
N LYS A 29 21.17 17.48 -13.53
CA LYS A 29 21.79 17.93 -12.28
C LYS A 29 20.71 17.94 -11.20
N ASN A 30 20.94 17.19 -10.13
CA ASN A 30 19.99 17.05 -9.01
C ASN A 30 20.35 17.92 -7.78
N ARG A 31 21.36 18.77 -7.91
CA ARG A 31 21.80 19.70 -6.86
C ARG A 31 22.04 21.09 -7.41
N ILE A 32 21.53 22.10 -6.73
CA ILE A 32 21.88 23.51 -6.99
C ILE A 32 23.31 23.73 -6.48
N GLU A 33 23.53 23.46 -5.20
CA GLU A 33 24.83 23.52 -4.51
C GLU A 33 25.43 22.11 -4.34
N ASP A 34 26.52 21.83 -5.05
CA ASP A 34 27.12 20.48 -5.11
C ASP A 34 27.73 20.02 -3.77
N SER A 35 28.09 20.97 -2.90
CA SER A 35 28.62 20.73 -1.55
C SER A 35 27.55 20.30 -0.55
N VAL A 36 26.27 20.50 -0.85
CA VAL A 36 25.14 20.15 0.01
C VAL A 36 24.49 18.87 -0.51
N SER A 37 24.63 17.78 0.24
CA SER A 37 24.13 16.47 -0.22
C SER A 37 22.59 16.40 -0.31
N SER A 38 21.90 17.07 0.60
CA SER A 38 20.44 17.18 0.66
C SER A 38 20.03 18.34 1.57
N ALA A 39 19.00 19.10 1.19
CA ALA A 39 18.46 20.20 1.99
C ALA A 39 16.94 20.06 2.12
N ILE A 40 16.49 19.13 2.96
CA ILE A 40 15.06 18.87 3.12
C ILE A 40 14.41 19.87 4.08
N VAL A 41 13.37 20.53 3.59
CA VAL A 41 12.53 21.46 4.35
C VAL A 41 11.17 20.83 4.61
N LEU A 42 10.76 20.87 5.88
CA LEU A 42 9.42 20.47 6.31
C LEU A 42 8.42 21.59 6.00
N THR A 43 7.31 21.25 5.38
CA THR A 43 6.22 22.19 5.08
C THR A 43 4.87 21.61 5.53
N ASN A 44 3.84 22.45 5.51
CA ASN A 44 2.45 22.01 5.65
C ASN A 44 1.85 21.76 4.26
N GLU A 45 0.95 20.78 4.17
CA GLU A 45 0.28 20.40 2.92
C GLU A 45 -1.19 20.06 3.19
N GLY A 46 -2.09 20.49 2.30
CA GLY A 46 -3.55 20.43 2.50
C GLY A 46 -4.28 19.37 1.67
N LYS A 47 -3.57 18.62 0.82
CA LYS A 47 -4.17 17.73 -0.20
C LYS A 47 -4.68 16.38 0.34
N GLY A 48 -4.43 16.05 1.61
CA GLY A 48 -4.77 14.75 2.21
C GLY A 48 -6.19 14.65 2.78
N TYR A 49 -6.77 13.45 2.74
CA TYR A 49 -8.10 13.14 3.28
C TYR A 49 -8.21 11.67 3.72
N SER A 50 -9.16 11.38 4.61
CA SER A 50 -9.50 10.01 4.99
C SER A 50 -10.99 9.89 5.28
N TRP A 51 -11.55 8.72 4.99
CA TRP A 51 -12.93 8.37 5.30
C TRP A 51 -13.06 6.87 5.57
N ASN A 52 -14.11 6.47 6.28
CA ASN A 52 -14.43 5.08 6.57
C ASN A 52 -15.94 4.87 6.48
N LEU A 53 -16.33 3.76 5.85
CA LEU A 53 -17.71 3.28 5.80
C LEU A 53 -17.76 1.96 6.58
N ALA A 54 -18.68 1.87 7.55
CA ALA A 54 -18.83 0.71 8.41
C ALA A 54 -20.29 0.26 8.50
N PHE A 55 -20.51 -1.05 8.45
CA PHE A 55 -21.80 -1.69 8.65
C PHE A 55 -21.64 -2.91 9.56
N SER A 56 -22.55 -3.11 10.50
CA SER A 56 -22.57 -4.31 11.32
C SER A 56 -23.98 -4.70 11.73
N ILE A 57 -24.20 -6.01 11.84
CA ILE A 57 -25.40 -6.62 12.39
C ILE A 57 -25.01 -7.53 13.54
N GLU A 58 -25.82 -7.55 14.60
CA GLU A 58 -25.63 -8.44 15.74
C GLU A 58 -26.98 -8.86 16.33
N ARG A 59 -27.00 -10.05 16.94
CA ARG A 59 -28.18 -10.57 17.61
C ARG A 59 -27.79 -11.49 18.77
N ALA A 60 -28.37 -11.21 19.93
CA ALA A 60 -28.42 -12.15 21.05
C ALA A 60 -29.73 -12.95 20.97
N PHE A 61 -29.63 -14.26 21.07
CA PHE A 61 -30.76 -15.19 21.01
C PHE A 61 -31.07 -15.71 22.42
N GLN A 62 -32.35 -15.94 22.70
CA GLN A 62 -32.79 -16.51 23.99
C GLN A 62 -32.22 -17.92 24.24
N SER A 63 -31.79 -18.62 23.19
CA SER A 63 -31.17 -19.95 23.25
C SER A 63 -29.70 -19.96 23.69
N GLY A 64 -29.17 -18.83 24.19
CA GLY A 64 -27.78 -18.72 24.64
C GLY A 64 -26.77 -18.45 23.51
N TRP A 65 -27.24 -18.25 22.29
CA TRP A 65 -26.39 -17.87 21.16
C TRP A 65 -26.24 -16.35 21.05
N PHE A 66 -25.06 -15.91 20.61
CA PHE A 66 -24.80 -14.57 20.14
C PHE A 66 -24.08 -14.65 18.80
N ALA A 67 -24.46 -13.79 17.86
CA ALA A 67 -23.80 -13.68 16.57
C ALA A 67 -23.61 -12.22 16.18
N LYS A 68 -22.46 -11.90 15.59
CA LYS A 68 -22.12 -10.59 15.02
C LYS A 68 -21.40 -10.76 13.70
N LEU A 69 -21.74 -9.91 12.75
CA LEU A 69 -21.05 -9.77 11.47
C LEU A 69 -20.89 -8.28 11.17
N GLY A 70 -19.67 -7.87 10.79
CA GLY A 70 -19.35 -6.50 10.43
C GLY A 70 -18.46 -6.43 9.20
N TYR A 71 -18.59 -5.34 8.47
CA TYR A 71 -17.76 -4.99 7.33
C TYR A 71 -17.41 -3.50 7.38
N THR A 72 -16.16 -3.19 7.07
CA THR A 72 -15.69 -1.81 6.95
C THR A 72 -14.83 -1.64 5.70
N TYR A 73 -14.97 -0.50 5.04
CA TYR A 73 -14.06 -0.06 3.98
C TYR A 73 -13.56 1.35 4.29
N GLY A 74 -12.24 1.51 4.36
CA GLY A 74 -11.60 2.78 4.67
C GLY A 74 -10.55 3.18 3.67
N VAL A 75 -10.51 4.48 3.36
CA VAL A 75 -9.49 5.08 2.49
C VAL A 75 -8.78 6.18 3.26
N SER A 76 -7.45 6.19 3.17
CA SER A 76 -6.62 7.31 3.62
C SER A 76 -5.67 7.72 2.51
N ARG A 77 -5.64 9.01 2.22
CA ARG A 77 -4.75 9.63 1.23
C ARG A 77 -3.99 10.80 1.83
N ASN A 78 -2.71 10.90 1.49
CA ASN A 78 -1.78 11.94 1.92
C ASN A 78 -0.81 12.27 0.79
N THR A 79 0.09 13.22 0.99
CA THR A 79 1.14 13.58 0.00
C THR A 79 2.48 12.93 0.30
N VAL A 80 2.70 12.51 1.54
CA VAL A 80 3.90 11.79 1.98
C VAL A 80 3.53 10.85 3.13
N ASP A 81 4.17 9.68 3.14
CA ASP A 81 4.19 8.78 4.28
C ASP A 81 5.55 8.97 5.00
N ALA A 82 5.58 9.83 6.02
CA ALA A 82 6.82 10.26 6.66
C ALA A 82 7.53 9.11 7.41
N GLY A 83 8.85 9.05 7.28
CA GLY A 83 9.73 8.16 8.04
C GLY A 83 10.41 8.87 9.22
N SER A 84 11.48 8.26 9.76
CA SER A 84 12.16 8.76 10.97
C SER A 84 12.99 10.02 10.77
N ILE A 85 13.39 10.33 9.53
CA ILE A 85 14.19 11.52 9.19
C ILE A 85 13.62 12.21 7.94
N ALA A 86 13.86 13.52 7.83
CA ALA A 86 13.34 14.33 6.73
C ALA A 86 13.83 13.84 5.35
N SER A 87 15.14 13.54 5.22
CA SER A 87 15.72 12.98 3.99
C SER A 87 15.01 11.70 3.54
N GLY A 88 14.84 10.74 4.45
CA GLY A 88 14.20 9.47 4.15
C GLY A 88 12.72 9.62 3.81
N SER A 89 12.03 10.60 4.40
CA SER A 89 10.63 10.90 4.09
C SER A 89 10.45 11.45 2.67
N TRP A 90 11.40 12.25 2.21
CA TRP A 90 11.39 12.79 0.85
C TRP A 90 11.82 11.74 -0.17
N THR A 91 12.98 11.10 0.02
CA THR A 91 13.50 10.10 -0.94
C THR A 91 12.68 8.80 -0.97
N GLY A 92 12.05 8.44 0.16
CA GLY A 92 11.28 7.21 0.28
C GLY A 92 9.83 7.32 -0.18
N ASN A 93 9.41 8.47 -0.71
CA ASN A 93 8.02 8.69 -1.14
C ASN A 93 7.86 8.35 -2.63
N PRO A 94 7.10 7.31 -3.01
CA PRO A 94 6.91 6.99 -4.41
C PRO A 94 6.24 8.13 -5.19
N ILE A 95 6.84 8.51 -6.33
CA ILE A 95 6.48 9.68 -7.11
C ILE A 95 6.56 9.40 -8.62
N PHE A 96 5.76 10.09 -9.43
CA PHE A 96 5.76 9.93 -10.89
C PHE A 96 6.05 11.24 -11.67
N LEU A 97 6.05 12.39 -10.99
CA LEU A 97 6.28 13.71 -11.62
C LEU A 97 7.28 14.54 -10.82
N ASP A 98 6.79 15.29 -9.82
CA ASP A 98 7.58 16.26 -9.08
C ASP A 98 7.70 15.83 -7.61
N PRO A 99 8.90 15.46 -7.14
CA PRO A 99 9.13 15.06 -5.76
C PRO A 99 8.96 16.22 -4.76
N ASN A 100 9.04 17.48 -5.21
CA ASN A 100 8.76 18.66 -4.38
C ASN A 100 7.29 19.10 -4.41
N ASN A 101 6.48 18.54 -5.30
CA ASN A 101 5.04 18.79 -5.36
C ASN A 101 4.25 17.48 -5.53
N PRO A 102 4.32 16.56 -4.56
CA PRO A 102 3.67 15.27 -4.66
C PRO A 102 2.15 15.38 -4.70
N ALA A 103 1.52 14.57 -5.57
CA ALA A 103 0.08 14.39 -5.60
C ALA A 103 -0.40 13.56 -4.39
N ALA A 104 -1.69 13.66 -4.06
CA ALA A 104 -2.29 12.84 -3.02
C ALA A 104 -2.41 11.37 -3.49
N GLY A 105 -1.60 10.49 -2.91
CA GLY A 105 -1.64 9.04 -3.09
C GLY A 105 -2.30 8.34 -1.91
N TYR A 106 -2.43 7.01 -1.96
CA TYR A 106 -2.83 6.27 -0.77
C TYR A 106 -1.73 6.39 0.29
N SER A 107 -2.14 6.44 1.55
CA SER A 107 -1.21 6.22 2.67
C SER A 107 -0.84 4.74 2.74
N GLN A 108 0.38 4.44 3.17
CA GLN A 108 0.79 3.08 3.52
C GLN A 108 -0.11 2.44 4.60
N PHE A 109 -0.83 3.26 5.37
CA PHE A 109 -1.77 2.84 6.41
C PHE A 109 -3.23 2.97 5.97
N SER A 110 -3.51 3.05 4.67
CA SER A 110 -4.89 3.06 4.18
C SER A 110 -5.61 1.77 4.58
N PRO A 111 -6.74 1.83 5.32
CA PRO A 111 -7.32 0.63 5.94
C PRO A 111 -7.78 -0.46 4.95
N GLY A 112 -8.31 -0.08 3.79
CA GLY A 112 -8.84 -1.02 2.82
C GLY A 112 -10.09 -1.76 3.33
N HIS A 113 -10.23 -3.02 2.93
CA HIS A 113 -11.35 -3.87 3.28
C HIS A 113 -11.11 -4.61 4.60
N ARG A 114 -12.13 -4.69 5.45
CA ARG A 114 -12.13 -5.53 6.65
C ARG A 114 -13.52 -6.14 6.86
N VAL A 115 -13.55 -7.44 7.11
CA VAL A 115 -14.73 -8.20 7.52
C VAL A 115 -14.42 -8.86 8.84
N PHE A 116 -15.34 -8.86 9.78
CA PHE A 116 -15.14 -9.50 11.07
C PHE A 116 -16.45 -10.03 11.60
N GLY A 117 -16.36 -11.01 12.49
CA GLY A 117 -17.54 -11.52 13.15
C GLY A 117 -17.21 -12.36 14.37
N ALA A 118 -18.24 -12.62 15.15
CA ALA A 118 -18.15 -13.41 16.36
C ALA A 118 -19.38 -14.29 16.47
N VAL A 119 -19.19 -15.53 16.88
CA VAL A 119 -20.26 -16.42 17.31
C VAL A 119 -19.91 -16.94 18.68
N THR A 120 -20.83 -16.78 19.63
CA THR A 120 -20.69 -17.28 20.99
C THR A 120 -21.89 -18.15 21.32
N TYR A 121 -21.65 -19.27 21.99
CA TYR A 121 -22.67 -20.08 22.62
C TYR A 121 -22.39 -20.18 24.11
N THR A 122 -23.37 -19.77 24.92
CA THR A 122 -23.33 -19.83 26.36
C THR A 122 -24.42 -20.76 26.86
N ARG A 123 -24.05 -21.73 27.68
CA ARG A 123 -24.99 -22.63 28.35
C ARG A 123 -24.57 -22.92 29.77
N GLU A 124 -25.56 -23.00 30.65
CA GLU A 124 -25.39 -23.48 32.01
C GLU A 124 -25.36 -25.01 32.03
N PHE A 125 -24.15 -25.58 32.08
CA PHE A 125 -23.95 -27.02 32.28
C PHE A 125 -23.86 -27.37 33.77
N PHE A 126 -23.43 -26.40 34.59
CA PHE A 126 -23.33 -26.50 36.05
C PHE A 126 -24.15 -25.38 36.69
N ALA A 127 -24.90 -25.70 37.73
CA ALA A 127 -25.78 -24.75 38.40
C ALA A 127 -25.01 -23.49 38.85
N GLY A 128 -25.46 -22.31 38.43
CA GLY A 128 -24.82 -21.01 38.71
C GLY A 128 -23.47 -20.81 38.02
N SER A 129 -23.15 -21.59 36.99
CA SER A 129 -21.81 -21.66 36.39
C SER A 129 -21.91 -21.90 34.88
N PRO A 130 -22.26 -20.86 34.09
CA PRO A 130 -22.35 -20.95 32.64
C PRO A 130 -20.98 -21.13 31.96
N THR A 131 -20.94 -22.04 30.98
CA THR A 131 -19.80 -22.23 30.08
C THR A 131 -20.09 -21.50 28.77
N SER A 132 -19.12 -20.76 28.26
CA SER A 132 -19.20 -20.10 26.94
C SER A 132 -18.12 -20.62 26.00
N VAL A 133 -18.49 -20.88 24.76
CA VAL A 133 -17.57 -21.17 23.67
C VAL A 133 -17.75 -20.07 22.63
N SER A 134 -16.67 -19.37 22.30
CA SER A 134 -16.70 -18.28 21.32
C SER A 134 -15.69 -18.50 20.22
N VAL A 135 -16.08 -18.15 18.99
CA VAL A 135 -15.19 -18.03 17.84
C VAL A 135 -15.30 -16.62 17.32
N TYR A 136 -14.16 -15.95 17.21
CA TYR A 136 -14.01 -14.69 16.49
C TYR A 136 -13.31 -14.94 15.17
N PHE A 137 -13.70 -14.26 14.11
CA PHE A 137 -13.01 -14.27 12.84
C PHE A 137 -12.79 -12.85 12.31
N GLU A 138 -11.69 -12.66 11.60
CA GLU A 138 -11.34 -11.42 10.92
C GLU A 138 -10.72 -11.74 9.56
N GLY A 139 -11.20 -11.07 8.52
CA GLY A 139 -10.49 -10.88 7.26
C GLY A 139 -10.12 -9.42 7.12
N ARG A 140 -8.87 -9.07 6.81
CA ARG A 140 -8.46 -7.68 6.59
C ARG A 140 -7.44 -7.54 5.47
N SER A 141 -7.45 -6.40 4.78
CA SER A 141 -6.39 -6.02 3.84
C SER A 141 -5.03 -6.09 4.54
N ALA A 142 -4.06 -6.77 3.92
CA ALA A 142 -2.75 -7.04 4.50
C ALA A 142 -1.74 -5.88 4.33
N GLY A 143 -2.23 -4.69 3.99
CA GLY A 143 -1.42 -3.53 3.61
C GLY A 143 -1.51 -3.24 2.11
N ASN A 144 -0.70 -2.30 1.67
CA ASN A 144 -0.62 -1.87 0.28
C ASN A 144 0.83 -1.59 -0.13
N ASN A 145 1.07 -1.48 -1.43
CA ASN A 145 2.40 -1.23 -1.99
C ASN A 145 2.32 -0.41 -3.29
N SER A 146 3.49 -0.07 -3.82
CA SER A 146 3.69 0.66 -5.07
C SER A 146 4.53 -0.17 -6.03
N TYR A 147 4.26 -0.06 -7.33
CA TYR A 147 5.20 -0.49 -8.36
C TYR A 147 6.11 0.67 -8.72
N VAL A 148 7.41 0.49 -8.45
CA VAL A 148 8.46 1.47 -8.73
C VAL A 148 9.55 0.85 -9.59
N PHE A 149 10.26 1.68 -10.34
CA PHE A 149 11.49 1.27 -10.99
C PHE A 149 12.58 1.01 -9.94
N SER A 150 13.48 0.07 -10.26
CA SER A 150 14.72 -0.09 -9.50
C SER A 150 15.71 1.00 -9.92
N GLY A 151 16.40 1.59 -8.94
CA GLY A 151 17.32 2.71 -9.16
C GLY A 151 16.63 4.06 -9.21
N ASP A 152 17.32 5.04 -9.78
CA ASP A 152 16.88 6.43 -9.93
C ASP A 152 16.72 6.71 -11.43
N MET A 153 15.52 6.49 -11.95
CA MET A 153 15.22 6.64 -13.37
C MET A 153 15.08 8.12 -13.74
N THR A 154 14.45 8.92 -12.88
CA THR A 154 14.23 10.35 -13.10
C THR A 154 15.49 11.20 -12.91
N GLY A 155 16.46 10.70 -12.14
CA GLY A 155 17.72 11.37 -11.82
C GLY A 155 17.62 12.36 -10.68
N ASP A 156 16.54 12.35 -9.89
CA ASP A 156 16.27 13.35 -8.85
C ASP A 156 17.10 13.13 -7.57
N GLY A 157 17.92 12.06 -7.53
CA GLY A 157 18.74 11.69 -6.39
C GLY A 157 18.04 10.78 -5.37
N ALA A 158 16.81 10.37 -5.63
CA ALA A 158 16.10 9.36 -4.86
C ALA A 158 16.02 8.04 -5.65
N SER A 159 16.56 6.97 -5.07
CA SER A 159 16.51 5.64 -5.68
C SER A 159 15.32 4.84 -5.17
N ASN A 160 14.72 4.04 -6.06
CA ASN A 160 13.64 3.10 -5.78
C ASN A 160 12.32 3.74 -5.32
N ASN A 161 12.02 4.94 -5.80
CA ASN A 161 10.75 5.64 -5.55
C ASN A 161 10.03 6.08 -6.84
N ASP A 162 10.65 5.94 -8.01
CA ASP A 162 10.03 6.30 -9.29
C ASP A 162 8.89 5.33 -9.64
N LEU A 163 7.64 5.77 -9.53
CA LEU A 163 6.46 4.98 -9.90
C LEU A 163 6.51 4.58 -11.38
N ILE A 164 6.24 3.32 -11.69
CA ILE A 164 6.35 2.86 -13.08
C ILE A 164 5.29 3.49 -13.99
N TYR A 165 5.64 3.73 -15.26
CA TYR A 165 4.64 3.92 -16.30
C TYR A 165 4.22 2.54 -16.82
N VAL A 166 2.91 2.28 -16.91
CA VAL A 166 2.39 1.02 -17.43
C VAL A 166 2.07 1.20 -18.92
N PRO A 167 2.78 0.52 -19.84
CA PRO A 167 2.55 0.64 -21.27
C PRO A 167 1.09 0.38 -21.68
N ARG A 168 0.55 1.20 -22.60
CA ARG A 168 -0.79 0.96 -23.15
C ARG A 168 -0.87 -0.38 -23.86
N ASN A 169 0.19 -0.75 -24.57
CA ASN A 169 0.38 -2.03 -25.25
C ASN A 169 1.87 -2.21 -25.59
N THR A 170 2.21 -3.28 -26.29
CA THR A 170 3.60 -3.63 -26.64
C THR A 170 4.29 -2.63 -27.56
N SER A 171 3.57 -1.75 -28.27
CA SER A 171 4.18 -0.71 -29.13
C SER A 171 4.87 0.40 -28.33
N GLU A 172 4.55 0.55 -27.05
CA GLU A 172 5.21 1.49 -26.14
C GLU A 172 6.40 0.86 -25.39
N MET A 173 6.74 -0.40 -25.68
CA MET A 173 7.82 -1.13 -25.02
C MET A 173 9.10 -1.13 -25.87
N ASN A 174 10.22 -0.68 -25.29
CA ASN A 174 11.52 -0.66 -25.95
C ASN A 174 12.58 -1.31 -25.07
N PHE A 175 12.79 -2.62 -25.24
CA PHE A 175 13.76 -3.41 -24.47
C PHE A 175 15.08 -3.56 -25.25
N THR A 176 16.20 -3.58 -24.52
CA THR A 176 17.49 -4.09 -25.03
C THR A 176 17.69 -5.53 -24.62
N THR A 177 18.55 -6.28 -25.33
CA THR A 177 18.91 -7.65 -24.92
C THR A 177 19.36 -7.69 -23.45
N LEU A 178 18.76 -8.58 -22.67
CA LEU A 178 19.07 -8.76 -21.25
C LEU A 178 19.77 -10.09 -21.04
N THR A 179 20.95 -10.05 -20.43
CA THR A 179 21.67 -11.25 -20.00
C THR A 179 21.56 -11.36 -18.49
N VAL A 180 20.94 -12.44 -18.01
CA VAL A 180 20.76 -12.74 -16.58
C VAL A 180 21.74 -13.83 -16.16
N GLY A 181 22.47 -13.60 -15.07
CA GLY A 181 23.51 -14.51 -14.58
C GLY A 181 24.89 -14.27 -15.20
N ILE A 182 25.85 -15.14 -14.87
CA ILE A 182 27.25 -15.03 -15.33
C ILE A 182 27.51 -16.13 -16.38
N CYS A 183 28.05 -15.76 -17.54
CA CYS A 183 28.34 -16.72 -18.60
C CYS A 183 29.52 -17.64 -18.19
N PRO A 184 29.50 -18.94 -18.58
CA PRO A 184 28.64 -19.56 -19.60
C PRO A 184 27.25 -19.99 -19.13
N ALA A 185 26.91 -19.88 -17.83
CA ALA A 185 25.60 -20.27 -17.28
C ALA A 185 24.54 -19.14 -17.34
N CYS A 186 24.76 -18.12 -18.18
CA CYS A 186 23.87 -16.98 -18.32
C CYS A 186 22.68 -17.32 -19.23
N THR A 187 21.54 -16.70 -18.97
CA THR A 187 20.36 -16.75 -19.85
C THR A 187 20.21 -15.43 -20.58
N VAL A 188 20.13 -15.48 -21.92
CA VAL A 188 19.97 -14.28 -22.76
C VAL A 188 18.51 -14.17 -23.21
N TYR A 189 17.87 -13.06 -22.89
CA TYR A 189 16.51 -12.72 -23.30
C TYR A 189 16.53 -11.66 -24.38
N THR A 190 15.92 -11.98 -25.52
CA THR A 190 15.70 -11.01 -26.61
C THR A 190 14.69 -9.92 -26.18
N PRO A 191 14.72 -8.74 -26.81
CA PRO A 191 13.70 -7.71 -26.59
C PRO A 191 12.26 -8.20 -26.71
N ALA A 192 11.98 -9.07 -27.69
CA ALA A 192 10.64 -9.63 -27.90
C ALA A 192 10.21 -10.56 -26.76
N GLN A 193 11.12 -11.39 -26.25
CA GLN A 193 10.83 -12.25 -25.09
C GLN A 193 10.54 -11.42 -23.82
N GLN A 194 11.31 -10.34 -23.61
CA GLN A 194 11.08 -9.43 -22.49
C GLN A 194 9.74 -8.69 -22.62
N ALA A 195 9.38 -8.22 -23.81
CA ALA A 195 8.09 -7.59 -24.06
C ALA A 195 6.92 -8.56 -23.80
N ALA A 196 7.02 -9.81 -24.27
CA ALA A 196 6.01 -10.83 -24.00
C ALA A 196 5.89 -11.17 -22.51
N ALA A 197 7.01 -11.28 -21.80
CA ALA A 197 7.03 -11.54 -20.36
C ALA A 197 6.43 -10.38 -19.56
N TRP A 198 6.77 -9.14 -19.91
CA TRP A 198 6.24 -7.95 -19.26
C TRP A 198 4.73 -7.78 -19.52
N GLU A 199 4.29 -8.03 -20.75
CA GLU A 199 2.87 -8.03 -21.11
C GLU A 199 2.08 -9.09 -20.33
N ALA A 200 2.61 -10.30 -20.18
CA ALA A 200 2.01 -11.34 -19.34
C ALA A 200 1.94 -10.91 -17.86
N PHE A 201 3.00 -10.28 -17.34
CA PHE A 201 3.04 -9.78 -15.96
C PHE A 201 2.02 -8.66 -15.70
N ILE A 202 1.83 -7.72 -16.65
CA ILE A 202 0.78 -6.69 -16.53
C ILE A 202 -0.60 -7.35 -16.52
N ASN A 203 -0.86 -8.30 -17.42
CA ASN A 203 -2.18 -8.91 -17.59
C ASN A 203 -2.61 -9.82 -16.43
N GLN A 204 -1.67 -10.42 -15.68
CA GLN A 204 -2.02 -11.18 -14.47
C GLN A 204 -2.38 -10.28 -13.28
N ASP A 205 -1.98 -9.01 -13.29
CA ASP A 205 -2.22 -8.08 -12.20
C ASP A 205 -3.35 -7.10 -12.57
N SER A 206 -4.47 -7.21 -11.85
CA SER A 206 -5.65 -6.37 -12.09
C SER A 206 -5.38 -4.88 -11.93
N TYR A 207 -4.48 -4.50 -11.02
CA TYR A 207 -4.11 -3.12 -10.80
C TYR A 207 -3.28 -2.61 -11.99
N LEU A 208 -2.22 -3.30 -12.40
CA LEU A 208 -1.41 -2.90 -13.56
C LEU A 208 -2.24 -2.84 -14.83
N THR A 209 -3.10 -3.84 -15.07
CA THR A 209 -4.03 -3.84 -16.20
C THR A 209 -4.91 -2.58 -16.20
N SER A 210 -5.43 -2.14 -15.05
CA SER A 210 -6.23 -0.91 -14.92
C SER A 210 -5.44 0.39 -15.13
N ARG A 211 -4.11 0.33 -15.11
CA ARG A 211 -3.21 1.50 -15.22
C ARG A 211 -2.53 1.64 -16.58
N ARG A 212 -2.84 0.79 -17.56
CA ARG A 212 -2.30 0.88 -18.92
C ARG A 212 -2.43 2.29 -19.52
N GLY A 213 -1.35 2.78 -20.12
CA GLY A 213 -1.25 4.12 -20.68
C GLY A 213 -1.04 5.23 -19.64
N GLY A 214 -0.66 4.89 -18.41
CA GLY A 214 -0.47 5.86 -17.34
C GLY A 214 0.45 5.36 -16.23
N TYR A 215 0.71 6.24 -15.25
CA TYR A 215 1.58 5.94 -14.12
C TYR A 215 0.91 5.07 -13.07
N ALA A 216 1.66 4.19 -12.43
CA ALA A 216 1.28 3.62 -11.14
C ALA A 216 1.07 4.77 -10.13
N GLN A 217 0.15 4.55 -9.20
CA GLN A 217 -0.12 5.42 -8.06
C GLN A 217 0.56 4.89 -6.81
N ARG A 218 0.99 5.81 -5.93
CA ARG A 218 1.56 5.45 -4.63
C ARG A 218 0.55 4.66 -3.80
N ASN A 219 1.02 3.52 -3.29
CA ASN A 219 0.36 2.63 -2.35
C ASN A 219 -1.03 2.16 -2.82
N ALA A 220 -1.22 2.07 -4.13
CA ALA A 220 -2.49 1.68 -4.72
C ALA A 220 -2.60 0.16 -5.00
N VAL A 221 -1.53 -0.60 -4.78
CA VAL A 221 -1.54 -2.07 -4.86
C VAL A 221 -1.95 -2.63 -3.51
N PHE A 222 -3.24 -2.88 -3.29
CA PHE A 222 -3.70 -3.49 -2.04
C PHE A 222 -3.43 -5.00 -2.05
N LEU A 223 -2.76 -5.48 -1.00
CA LEU A 223 -2.45 -6.90 -0.86
C LEU A 223 -3.72 -7.71 -0.57
N PRO A 224 -3.76 -9.01 -0.97
CA PRO A 224 -4.87 -9.90 -0.65
C PRO A 224 -5.21 -9.90 0.85
N MET A 225 -6.49 -10.08 1.16
CA MET A 225 -6.94 -10.12 2.55
C MET A 225 -6.37 -11.35 3.26
N VAL A 226 -5.89 -11.14 4.49
CA VAL A 226 -5.51 -12.22 5.40
C VAL A 226 -6.67 -12.54 6.33
N TYR A 227 -6.88 -13.83 6.60
CA TYR A 227 -7.97 -14.33 7.43
C TYR A 227 -7.43 -15.02 8.66
N ARG A 228 -8.01 -14.71 9.83
CA ARG A 228 -7.68 -15.31 11.12
C ARG A 228 -8.96 -15.65 11.86
N ALA A 229 -8.96 -16.77 12.57
CA ALA A 229 -9.99 -17.12 13.53
C ALA A 229 -9.36 -17.47 14.88
N ASP A 230 -9.98 -17.00 15.96
CA ASP A 230 -9.55 -17.23 17.32
C ASP A 230 -10.72 -17.87 18.10
N MET A 231 -10.46 -19.00 18.75
CA MET A 231 -11.45 -19.71 19.57
C MET A 231 -11.13 -19.52 21.05
N SER A 232 -12.17 -19.36 21.86
CA SER A 232 -12.06 -19.30 23.33
C SER A 232 -13.14 -20.17 23.97
N ILE A 233 -12.79 -20.73 25.12
CA ILE A 233 -13.71 -21.44 26.01
C ILE A 233 -13.55 -20.80 27.38
N SER A 234 -14.64 -20.37 27.98
CA SER A 234 -14.67 -19.79 29.33
C SER A 234 -15.71 -20.49 30.19
N GLN A 235 -15.42 -20.59 31.48
CA GLN A 235 -16.31 -21.15 32.49
C GLN A 235 -16.44 -20.12 33.60
N ASP A 236 -17.64 -19.59 33.81
CA ASP A 236 -17.92 -18.77 34.97
C ASP A 236 -17.96 -19.70 36.19
N VAL A 237 -17.25 -19.39 37.27
CA VAL A 237 -17.24 -20.20 38.50
C VAL A 237 -17.95 -19.44 39.62
N GLY A 238 -19.05 -20.01 40.12
CA GLY A 238 -19.69 -19.57 41.36
C GLY A 238 -20.43 -18.23 41.30
N ARG A 239 -21.38 -18.04 40.37
CA ARG A 239 -22.25 -16.84 40.39
C ARG A 239 -23.12 -16.70 41.66
N SER A 240 -23.12 -17.69 42.56
CA SER A 240 -23.88 -17.71 43.82
C SER A 240 -23.04 -17.91 45.08
N ILE A 241 -21.77 -17.48 45.11
CA ILE A 241 -21.03 -17.41 46.38
C ILE A 241 -21.64 -16.26 47.22
N ALA A 242 -22.58 -16.61 48.11
CA ALA A 242 -23.38 -15.74 49.01
C ALA A 242 -24.65 -15.10 48.40
N GLY A 243 -25.58 -15.93 47.93
CA GLY A 243 -26.90 -15.50 47.44
C GLY A 243 -27.58 -14.39 48.26
N ARG A 244 -27.86 -13.28 47.57
CA ARG A 244 -29.13 -12.56 47.59
C ARG A 244 -29.48 -12.16 46.16
#